data_AF-A0A4Q3VRF4-F1
#
_entry.id   AF-A0A4Q3VRF4-F1
#
_cell.length_a   1.000
_cell.length_b   1.000
_cell.length_c   1.000
_cell.angle_alpha   90.00
_cell.angle_beta   90.00
_cell.angle_gamma   90.00
#
_symmetry.space_group_name_H-M   'P 1'
#
loop_
_entity.id
_entity.type
_entity.pdbx_description
1 polymer ?
#
loop_
_entity_poly.entity_id
_entity_poly.type
_entity_poly.pdbx_seq_one_letter_code
_entity_poly.pdbx_strand_id
1 'polypeptide(L)'
;PEVVGVTAIVGLTTAFLLPIFGHGKLAAARARCQTNLKQIGETIDLYASDWDATFPRTTIESASGGLGPHWAVLIQPYLKSSDVFVCLGDNQPVPAEYHRFSRKDLLPHLSYINNYNVIPAHDFYPVHGADIDRPQSLILLTERRSLLATGKRLKSWKGTSGFTPGQPCQGHPYRPIDFAFAQRKLRTAKSDKELLITRVQWAAHGEGSNYLYLDGHVAARTLGQTLKADDYQWGDRFYPVNMKHARCE
;
A
#
# COMPACT_ATOMS: atom_id res chain seq x y z
N PRO A 1 -21.76 -23.19 47.08
CA PRO A 1 -22.69 -22.18 46.51
C PRO A 1 -21.99 -20.83 46.28
N GLU A 2 -21.21 -20.37 47.25
CA GLU A 2 -20.50 -19.09 47.22
C GLU A 2 -19.47 -18.97 46.09
N VAL A 3 -18.61 -19.98 45.93
CA VAL A 3 -17.62 -20.04 44.84
C VAL A 3 -18.28 -20.03 43.47
N VAL A 4 -19.41 -20.71 43.30
CA VAL A 4 -20.16 -20.80 42.03
C VAL A 4 -20.76 -19.44 41.64
N GLY A 5 -21.22 -18.66 42.63
CA GLY A 5 -21.72 -17.31 42.41
C GLY A 5 -20.61 -16.37 41.93
N VAL A 6 -19.41 -16.46 42.52
CA VAL A 6 -18.26 -15.62 42.14
C VAL A 6 -17.78 -15.94 40.72
N THR A 7 -17.63 -17.21 40.35
CA THR A 7 -17.24 -17.57 38.98
C THR A 7 -18.30 -17.17 37.95
N ALA A 8 -19.59 -17.24 38.31
CA ALA A 8 -20.66 -16.77 37.42
C ALA A 8 -20.57 -15.27 37.13
N ILE A 9 -20.30 -14.44 38.17
CA ILE A 9 -20.18 -12.99 38.02
C ILE A 9 -18.88 -12.61 37.26
N VAL A 10 -17.75 -13.24 37.58
CA VAL A 10 -16.48 -13.02 36.86
C VAL A 10 -16.60 -13.47 35.41
N GLY A 11 -17.24 -14.61 35.14
CA GLY A 11 -17.49 -15.10 33.79
C GLY A 11 -18.38 -14.16 32.98
N LEU A 12 -19.46 -13.64 33.58
CA LEU A 12 -20.35 -12.69 32.92
C LEU A 12 -19.64 -11.37 32.59
N THR A 13 -18.89 -10.82 33.55
CA THR A 13 -18.15 -9.56 33.36
C THR A 13 -17.04 -9.71 32.32
N THR A 14 -16.25 -10.79 32.37
CA THR A 14 -15.24 -11.06 31.33
C THR A 14 -15.87 -11.29 29.96
N ALA A 15 -17.02 -11.95 29.86
CA ALA A 15 -17.73 -12.15 28.59
C ALA A 15 -18.13 -10.82 27.91
N PHE A 16 -18.56 -9.80 28.68
CA PHE A 16 -18.86 -8.48 28.12
C PHE A 16 -17.62 -7.64 27.81
N LEU A 17 -16.55 -7.77 28.60
CA LEU A 17 -15.33 -6.97 28.45
C LEU A 17 -14.44 -7.45 27.30
N LEU A 18 -14.35 -8.76 27.05
CA LEU A 18 -13.53 -9.35 25.97
C LEU A 18 -13.80 -8.76 24.58
N PRO A 19 -15.06 -8.63 24.10
CA PRO A 19 -15.32 -8.05 22.78
C PRO A 19 -14.92 -6.56 22.71
N ILE A 20 -15.11 -5.79 23.78
CA ILE A 20 -14.73 -4.37 23.82
C ILE A 20 -13.21 -4.21 23.70
N PHE A 21 -12.44 -5.04 24.42
CA PHE A 21 -10.98 -5.03 24.34
C PHE A 21 -10.46 -5.41 22.94
N GLY A 22 -11.14 -6.32 22.23
CA GLY A 22 -10.79 -6.69 20.85
C GLY A 22 -10.94 -5.51 19.87
N HIS A 23 -12.09 -4.82 19.91
CA HIS A 23 -12.33 -3.63 19.07
C HIS A 23 -11.36 -2.50 19.41
N GLY A 24 -11.06 -2.28 20.70
CA GLY A 24 -10.10 -1.27 21.14
C GLY A 24 -8.69 -1.50 20.59
N LYS A 25 -8.20 -2.75 20.60
CA LYS A 25 -6.88 -3.09 20.03
C LYS A 25 -6.83 -2.85 18.51
N LEU A 26 -7.87 -3.23 17.78
CA LEU A 26 -7.93 -3.03 16.33
C LEU A 26 -7.98 -1.54 15.96
N ALA A 27 -8.76 -0.75 16.70
CA ALA A 27 -8.83 0.70 16.53
C ALA A 27 -7.49 1.39 16.83
N ALA A 28 -6.81 0.97 17.91
CA ALA A 28 -5.48 1.50 18.26
C ALA A 28 -4.43 1.14 17.19
N ALA A 29 -4.44 -0.10 16.70
CA ALA A 29 -3.57 -0.52 15.60
C ALA A 29 -3.83 0.33 14.35
N ARG A 30 -5.10 0.55 13.99
CA ARG A 30 -5.50 1.43 12.88
C ARG A 30 -4.95 2.84 13.03
N ALA A 31 -5.17 3.48 14.18
CA ALA A 31 -4.71 4.84 14.44
C ALA A 31 -3.18 4.96 14.35
N ARG A 32 -2.45 3.93 14.82
CA ARG A 32 -1.00 3.87 14.68
C ARG A 32 -0.58 3.77 13.21
N CYS A 33 -1.21 2.91 12.43
CA CYS A 33 -0.89 2.77 11.00
C CYS A 33 -1.24 4.04 10.21
N GLN A 34 -2.30 4.76 10.58
CA GLN A 34 -2.60 6.09 10.02
C GLN A 34 -1.50 7.12 10.34
N THR A 35 -1.03 7.14 11.58
CA THR A 35 0.06 8.03 12.01
C THR A 35 1.35 7.72 11.22
N ASN A 36 1.67 6.44 11.05
CA ASN A 36 2.80 6.00 10.26
C ASN A 36 2.69 6.44 8.79
N LEU A 37 1.53 6.23 8.17
CA LEU A 37 1.26 6.69 6.79
C LEU A 37 1.42 8.20 6.65
N LYS A 38 0.90 8.98 7.60
CA LYS A 38 1.04 10.44 7.59
C LYS A 38 2.52 10.87 7.66
N GLN A 39 3.31 10.27 8.54
CA GLN A 39 4.76 10.55 8.63
C GLN A 39 5.47 10.18 7.33
N ILE A 40 5.10 9.06 6.70
CA ILE A 40 5.66 8.67 5.39
C ILE A 40 5.27 9.68 4.31
N GLY A 41 4.03 10.15 4.28
CA GLY A 41 3.56 11.19 3.34
C GLY A 41 4.36 12.48 3.48
N GLU A 42 4.46 13.03 4.69
CA GLU A 42 5.26 14.23 4.98
C GLU A 42 6.73 14.06 4.52
N THR A 43 7.28 12.86 4.68
CA THR A 43 8.65 12.53 4.27
C THR A 43 8.80 12.43 2.75
N ILE A 44 7.80 11.90 2.05
CA ILE A 44 7.77 11.87 0.59
C ILE A 44 7.65 13.29 0.04
N ASP A 45 6.91 14.19 0.70
CA ASP A 45 6.81 15.59 0.30
C ASP A 45 8.13 16.34 0.49
N LEU A 46 8.87 16.07 1.57
CA LEU A 46 10.23 16.57 1.75
C LEU A 46 11.17 16.08 0.66
N TYR A 47 11.12 14.78 0.33
CA TYR A 47 11.86 14.24 -0.81
C TYR A 47 11.46 14.95 -2.10
N ALA A 48 10.18 15.05 -2.43
CA ALA A 48 9.74 15.68 -3.68
C ALA A 48 10.20 17.15 -3.75
N SER A 49 10.21 17.87 -2.63
CA SER A 49 10.70 19.26 -2.56
C SER A 49 12.18 19.40 -2.92
N ASP A 50 13.01 18.44 -2.53
CA ASP A 50 14.45 18.42 -2.89
C ASP A 50 14.70 17.95 -4.33
N TRP A 51 13.69 17.36 -4.99
CA TRP A 51 13.78 16.78 -6.32
C TRP A 51 12.81 17.44 -7.31
N ASP A 52 12.68 18.77 -7.26
CA ASP A 52 11.84 19.56 -8.17
C ASP A 52 10.42 19.00 -8.30
N ALA A 53 9.73 18.77 -7.17
CA ALA A 53 8.40 18.18 -7.08
C ALA A 53 8.26 16.79 -7.77
N THR A 54 9.35 16.04 -7.91
CA THR A 54 9.36 14.73 -8.57
C THR A 54 9.30 13.60 -7.55
N PHE A 55 8.32 12.71 -7.68
CA PHE A 55 8.14 11.57 -6.79
C PHE A 55 9.13 10.43 -7.10
N PRO A 56 9.54 9.64 -6.09
CA PRO A 56 10.49 8.56 -6.31
C PRO A 56 9.89 7.46 -7.19
N ARG A 57 10.76 6.69 -7.84
CA ARG A 57 10.37 5.38 -8.40
C ARG A 57 10.44 4.31 -7.32
N THR A 58 9.73 3.21 -7.53
CA THR A 58 9.82 2.01 -6.70
C THR A 58 11.27 1.58 -6.51
N THR A 59 12.03 1.60 -7.60
CA THR A 59 13.48 1.41 -7.64
C THR A 59 13.99 1.96 -8.99
N ILE A 60 15.30 2.06 -9.17
CA ILE A 60 15.95 2.56 -10.38
C ILE A 60 16.71 1.39 -11.01
N GLU A 61 16.60 1.17 -12.31
CA GLU A 61 17.47 0.19 -12.97
C GLU A 61 18.92 0.72 -13.02
N SER A 62 19.85 -0.06 -12.46
CA SER A 62 21.28 0.22 -12.51
C SER A 62 21.82 -0.04 -13.91
N ALA A 63 22.81 0.73 -14.33
CA ALA A 63 23.53 0.52 -15.60
C ALA A 63 24.12 -0.90 -15.74
N SER A 64 24.36 -1.60 -14.62
CA SER A 64 24.82 -2.98 -14.56
C SER A 64 23.72 -4.05 -14.60
N GLY A 65 22.45 -3.68 -14.84
CA GLY A 65 21.31 -4.60 -14.91
C GLY A 65 20.72 -5.03 -13.56
N GLY A 66 21.15 -4.40 -12.46
CA GLY A 66 20.59 -4.59 -11.12
C GLY A 66 19.47 -3.59 -10.79
N LEU A 67 18.67 -3.85 -9.75
CA LEU A 67 17.74 -2.86 -9.21
C LEU A 67 18.42 -2.06 -8.11
N GLY A 68 18.32 -0.74 -8.18
CA GLY A 68 18.82 0.21 -7.21
C GLY A 68 18.05 0.18 -5.88
N PRO A 69 18.28 1.17 -5.00
CA PRO A 69 17.56 1.25 -3.73
C PRO A 69 16.06 1.38 -3.94
N HIS A 70 15.30 0.85 -2.99
CA HIS A 70 13.85 1.02 -2.95
C HIS A 70 13.47 2.45 -2.53
N TRP A 71 12.31 2.97 -2.93
CA TRP A 71 11.85 4.30 -2.48
C TRP A 71 11.86 4.46 -0.94
N ALA A 72 11.53 3.41 -0.21
CA ALA A 72 11.53 3.42 1.25
C ALA A 72 12.94 3.60 1.85
N VAL A 73 14.01 3.35 1.08
CA VAL A 73 15.40 3.66 1.45
C VAL A 73 15.73 5.11 1.09
N LEU A 74 15.27 5.59 -0.07
CA LEU A 74 15.53 6.94 -0.55
C LEU A 74 14.98 8.03 0.38
N ILE A 75 13.86 7.77 1.04
CA ILE A 75 13.24 8.76 1.93
C ILE A 75 13.75 8.69 3.38
N GLN A 76 14.57 7.70 3.75
CA GLN A 76 15.06 7.56 5.13
C GLN A 76 15.84 8.75 5.67
N PRO A 77 16.63 9.51 4.88
CA PRO A 77 17.30 10.71 5.39
C PRO A 77 16.36 11.75 5.99
N TYR A 78 15.08 11.74 5.58
CA TYR A 78 14.04 12.63 6.08
C TYR A 78 13.20 12.00 7.21
N LEU A 79 13.40 10.71 7.51
CA LEU A 79 12.70 9.98 8.57
C LEU A 79 13.46 10.00 9.88
N LYS A 80 12.71 10.11 10.99
CA LYS A 80 13.24 9.92 12.34
C LYS A 80 13.45 8.45 12.71
N SER A 81 12.63 7.55 12.16
CA SER A 81 12.73 6.10 12.38
C SER A 81 12.13 5.34 11.20
N SER A 82 12.77 4.23 10.82
CA SER A 82 12.28 3.29 9.80
C SER A 82 11.14 2.38 10.30
N ASP A 83 10.83 2.39 11.60
CA ASP A 83 9.73 1.59 12.15
C ASP A 83 8.36 2.02 11.61
N VAL A 84 8.27 3.23 11.05
CA VAL A 84 7.06 3.75 10.43
C VAL A 84 6.58 2.87 9.29
N PHE A 85 7.45 2.10 8.62
CA PHE A 85 7.06 1.26 7.49
C PHE A 85 6.32 -0.03 7.87
N VAL A 86 6.24 -0.34 9.17
CA VAL A 86 5.50 -1.49 9.68
C VAL A 86 4.19 -1.03 10.31
N CYS A 87 3.08 -1.60 9.87
CA CYS A 87 1.78 -1.37 10.50
C CYS A 87 1.62 -2.32 11.69
N LEU A 88 1.16 -1.81 12.84
CA LEU A 88 0.90 -2.64 14.03
C LEU A 88 -0.19 -3.71 13.78
N GLY A 89 -1.08 -3.47 12.81
CA GLY A 89 -2.11 -4.42 12.38
C GLY A 89 -1.59 -5.51 11.43
N ASP A 90 -0.36 -5.40 10.94
CA ASP A 90 0.24 -6.37 10.02
C ASP A 90 1.18 -7.33 10.77
N ASN A 91 0.77 -8.58 10.86
CA ASN A 91 1.54 -9.65 11.49
C ASN A 91 2.51 -10.35 10.52
N GLN A 92 2.51 -9.98 9.24
CA GLN A 92 3.36 -10.57 8.21
C GLN A 92 3.91 -9.51 7.25
N PRO A 93 4.59 -8.47 7.75
CA PRO A 93 5.21 -7.47 6.88
C PRO A 93 6.26 -8.13 5.99
N VAL A 94 6.50 -7.55 4.81
CA VAL A 94 7.46 -8.11 3.86
C VAL A 94 8.87 -7.85 4.38
N PRO A 95 9.68 -8.89 4.62
CA PRO A 95 11.03 -8.72 5.11
C PRO A 95 12.01 -8.44 3.96
N ALA A 96 13.12 -7.80 4.28
CA ALA A 96 14.10 -7.28 3.31
C ALA A 96 14.69 -8.35 2.38
N GLU A 97 14.82 -9.59 2.85
CA GLU A 97 15.43 -10.70 2.11
C GLU A 97 14.65 -11.09 0.85
N TYR A 98 13.35 -10.82 0.76
CA TYR A 98 12.56 -11.17 -0.41
C TYR A 98 12.71 -10.18 -1.58
N HIS A 99 13.45 -9.09 -1.37
CA HIS A 99 13.64 -8.06 -2.36
C HIS A 99 14.85 -8.36 -3.24
N ARG A 100 14.86 -7.81 -4.46
CA ARG A 100 16.00 -7.88 -5.40
C ARG A 100 16.72 -6.54 -5.53
N PHE A 101 16.32 -5.55 -4.74
CA PHE A 101 16.87 -4.20 -4.72
C PHE A 101 18.27 -4.18 -4.11
N SER A 102 19.08 -3.20 -4.48
CA SER A 102 20.34 -2.92 -3.79
C SER A 102 20.06 -2.30 -2.42
N ARG A 103 21.08 -2.28 -1.56
CA ARG A 103 20.99 -1.75 -0.19
C ARG A 103 19.91 -2.40 0.69
N LYS A 104 19.74 -3.73 0.58
CA LYS A 104 18.76 -4.48 1.39
C LYS A 104 19.06 -4.42 2.89
N ASP A 105 20.31 -4.18 3.26
CA ASP A 105 20.78 -3.88 4.62
C ASP A 105 20.03 -2.71 5.25
N LEU A 106 19.56 -1.75 4.44
CA LEU A 106 18.80 -0.58 4.90
C LEU A 106 17.29 -0.72 4.73
N LEU A 107 16.82 -1.79 4.07
CA LEU A 107 15.40 -1.91 3.75
C LEU A 107 14.64 -2.39 4.98
N PRO A 108 13.66 -1.63 5.50
CA PRO A 108 12.86 -2.08 6.62
C PRO A 108 11.86 -3.14 6.17
N HIS A 109 11.21 -3.77 7.14
CA HIS A 109 10.01 -4.54 6.87
C HIS A 109 8.91 -3.61 6.32
N LEU A 110 8.16 -4.07 5.32
CA LEU A 110 7.17 -3.23 4.63
C LEU A 110 5.75 -3.79 4.77
N SER A 111 4.89 -3.01 5.44
CA SER A 111 3.44 -3.24 5.51
C SER A 111 2.64 -2.44 4.49
N TYR A 112 3.25 -1.41 3.90
CA TYR A 112 2.59 -0.54 2.93
C TYR A 112 3.03 -0.83 1.50
N ILE A 113 2.14 -0.52 0.56
CA ILE A 113 2.31 -0.69 -0.88
C ILE A 113 2.03 0.65 -1.56
N ASN A 114 2.85 0.99 -2.55
CA ASN A 114 2.71 2.19 -3.34
C ASN A 114 1.77 2.01 -4.52
N ASN A 115 1.09 3.10 -4.90
CA ASN A 115 0.42 3.22 -6.18
C ASN A 115 1.45 3.48 -7.28
N TYR A 116 1.52 2.61 -8.28
CA TYR A 116 2.37 2.79 -9.45
C TYR A 116 2.03 4.02 -10.28
N ASN A 117 0.85 4.60 -10.09
CA ASN A 117 0.49 5.85 -10.75
C ASN A 117 1.20 7.08 -10.17
N VAL A 118 1.85 6.97 -9.00
CA VAL A 118 2.62 8.05 -8.37
C VAL A 118 4.08 7.67 -8.16
N ILE A 119 4.32 6.48 -7.60
CA ILE A 119 5.68 5.92 -7.41
C ILE A 119 5.79 4.77 -8.39
N PRO A 120 6.19 4.98 -9.65
CA PRO A 120 6.08 3.95 -10.67
C PRO A 120 7.16 2.88 -10.54
N ALA A 121 7.09 1.84 -11.38
CA ALA A 121 8.13 0.81 -11.41
C ALA A 121 9.44 1.31 -12.03
N HIS A 122 10.45 0.44 -12.07
CA HIS A 122 11.82 0.76 -12.48
C HIS A 122 11.96 1.13 -13.97
N ASP A 123 11.02 0.68 -14.79
CA ASP A 123 10.97 0.83 -16.24
C ASP A 123 10.07 1.99 -16.69
N PHE A 124 9.77 2.92 -15.78
CA PHE A 124 8.96 4.13 -16.02
C PHE A 124 9.72 5.39 -15.59
N TYR A 125 9.44 6.51 -16.23
CA TYR A 125 9.88 7.82 -15.75
C TYR A 125 9.16 8.18 -14.45
N PRO A 126 9.83 8.88 -13.50
CA PRO A 126 9.17 9.35 -12.30
C PRO A 126 8.08 10.37 -12.65
N VAL A 127 7.11 10.53 -11.75
CA VAL A 127 5.97 11.43 -11.95
C VAL A 127 6.28 12.77 -11.29
N HIS A 128 6.01 13.87 -12.00
CA HIS A 128 6.15 15.22 -11.48
C HIS A 128 4.80 15.70 -10.90
N GLY A 129 4.82 16.36 -9.74
CA GLY A 129 3.60 16.76 -9.03
C GLY A 129 2.67 17.67 -9.85
N ALA A 130 3.22 18.49 -10.74
CA ALA A 130 2.43 19.34 -11.64
C ALA A 130 1.61 18.57 -12.69
N ASP A 131 1.89 17.27 -12.92
CA ASP A 131 1.12 16.44 -13.86
C ASP A 131 -0.22 15.97 -13.27
N ILE A 132 -0.45 16.22 -11.98
CA ILE A 132 -1.53 15.62 -11.17
C ILE A 132 -2.55 16.69 -10.82
N ASP A 133 -3.73 16.58 -11.41
CA ASP A 133 -4.80 17.57 -11.25
C ASP A 133 -5.53 17.48 -9.90
N ARG A 134 -5.58 16.27 -9.31
CA ARG A 134 -6.39 15.96 -8.12
C ARG A 134 -5.59 15.23 -7.02
N PRO A 135 -4.58 15.87 -6.40
CA PRO A 135 -3.75 15.23 -5.37
C PRO A 135 -4.55 14.71 -4.17
N GLN A 136 -5.61 15.43 -3.76
CA GLN A 136 -6.52 15.04 -2.68
C GLN A 136 -7.41 13.83 -3.00
N SER A 137 -7.49 13.41 -4.27
CA SER A 137 -8.20 12.19 -4.65
C SER A 137 -7.26 11.08 -5.09
N LEU A 138 -5.94 11.31 -5.13
CA LEU A 138 -4.99 10.32 -5.62
C LEU A 138 -4.31 9.57 -4.48
N ILE A 139 -4.60 8.27 -4.38
CA ILE A 139 -3.94 7.38 -3.43
C ILE A 139 -2.45 7.27 -3.76
N LEU A 140 -1.61 7.56 -2.77
CA LEU A 140 -0.16 7.42 -2.80
C LEU A 140 0.27 6.06 -2.25
N LEU A 141 -0.14 5.74 -1.01
CA LEU A 141 0.16 4.47 -0.33
C LEU A 141 -1.11 3.88 0.29
N THR A 142 -1.11 2.55 0.45
CA THR A 142 -2.10 1.86 1.27
C THR A 142 -1.48 0.61 1.90
N GLU A 143 -2.27 -0.12 2.67
CA GLU A 143 -1.85 -1.34 3.36
C GLU A 143 -1.77 -2.51 2.38
N ARG A 144 -0.71 -3.30 2.51
CA ARG A 144 -0.40 -4.41 1.63
C ARG A 144 -0.98 -5.71 2.16
N ARG A 145 -1.45 -6.56 1.25
CA ARG A 145 -1.86 -7.94 1.53
C ARG A 145 -0.65 -8.88 1.53
N SER A 146 -0.59 -9.80 2.48
CA SER A 146 0.52 -10.77 2.59
C SER A 146 0.25 -12.14 1.96
N LEU A 147 -1.01 -12.50 1.76
CA LEU A 147 -1.43 -13.82 1.27
C LEU A 147 -2.45 -13.68 0.14
N LEU A 148 -2.35 -14.49 -0.92
CA LEU A 148 -3.44 -14.66 -1.89
C LEU A 148 -4.63 -15.38 -1.25
N ALA A 149 -5.78 -15.42 -1.95
CA ALA A 149 -6.94 -16.20 -1.49
C ALA A 149 -6.63 -17.71 -1.38
N THR A 150 -5.65 -18.19 -2.14
CA THR A 150 -5.13 -19.56 -2.06
C THR A 150 -4.25 -19.82 -0.84
N GLY A 151 -3.99 -18.82 0.01
CA GLY A 151 -3.04 -18.89 1.12
C GLY A 151 -1.56 -18.75 0.71
N LYS A 152 -1.26 -18.64 -0.59
CA LYS A 152 0.11 -18.42 -1.07
C LYS A 152 0.65 -17.07 -0.62
N ARG A 153 1.81 -17.07 0.05
CA ARG A 153 2.51 -15.85 0.49
C ARG A 153 3.04 -15.04 -0.69
N LEU A 154 2.76 -13.74 -0.65
CA LEU A 154 3.31 -12.75 -1.56
C LEU A 154 4.69 -12.34 -1.05
N LYS A 155 5.74 -12.99 -1.58
CA LYS A 155 7.12 -12.81 -1.11
C LYS A 155 7.77 -11.54 -1.68
N SER A 156 7.75 -11.35 -2.99
CA SER A 156 8.34 -10.17 -3.60
C SER A 156 7.48 -8.94 -3.36
N TRP A 157 8.14 -7.82 -3.06
CA TRP A 157 7.47 -6.53 -2.99
C TRP A 157 7.39 -5.91 -4.38
N LYS A 158 6.18 -5.48 -4.71
CA LYS A 158 5.80 -4.79 -5.93
C LYS A 158 4.69 -3.82 -5.54
N GLY A 159 4.60 -2.70 -6.25
CA GLY A 159 3.50 -1.76 -6.10
C GLY A 159 2.18 -2.30 -6.63
N THR A 160 1.14 -1.50 -6.50
CA THR A 160 -0.21 -1.80 -6.96
C THR A 160 -0.65 -0.79 -8.02
N SER A 161 -1.78 -1.04 -8.67
CA SER A 161 -2.34 -0.15 -9.68
C SER A 161 -3.85 -0.30 -9.72
N GLY A 162 -4.54 0.84 -9.84
CA GLY A 162 -5.96 0.88 -10.16
C GLY A 162 -6.25 0.69 -11.65
N PHE A 163 -5.25 0.52 -12.51
CA PHE A 163 -5.47 0.32 -13.94
C PHE A 163 -5.23 -1.13 -14.35
N THR A 164 -5.82 -1.53 -15.47
CA THR A 164 -5.52 -2.79 -16.13
C THR A 164 -5.22 -2.55 -17.62
N PRO A 165 -4.04 -2.97 -18.13
CA PRO A 165 -2.89 -3.51 -17.38
C PRO A 165 -2.40 -2.52 -16.30
N GLY A 166 -1.79 -3.05 -15.24
CA GLY A 166 -1.38 -2.24 -14.08
C GLY A 166 -0.10 -1.46 -14.33
N GLN A 167 0.66 -1.85 -15.35
CA GLN A 167 1.78 -1.13 -15.94
C GLN A 167 1.52 -0.96 -17.44
N PRO A 168 0.75 0.06 -17.86
CA PRO A 168 0.47 0.33 -19.26
C PRO A 168 1.75 0.58 -20.06
N CYS A 169 1.76 0.07 -21.29
CA CYS A 169 2.83 0.28 -22.25
C CYS A 169 2.33 1.13 -23.41
N GLN A 170 3.25 1.84 -24.05
CA GLN A 170 2.98 2.60 -25.26
C GLN A 170 2.29 1.72 -26.32
N GLY A 171 1.18 2.21 -26.89
CA GLY A 171 0.41 1.52 -27.91
C GLY A 171 -0.60 0.47 -27.41
N HIS A 172 -0.65 0.22 -26.09
CA HIS A 172 -1.63 -0.69 -25.49
C HIS A 172 -2.66 0.10 -24.67
N PRO A 173 -3.97 -0.04 -24.96
CA PRO A 173 -4.99 0.65 -24.18
C PRO A 173 -5.01 0.12 -22.75
N TYR A 174 -5.28 1.02 -21.81
CA TYR A 174 -5.53 0.69 -20.41
C TYR A 174 -6.88 1.27 -19.98
N ARG A 175 -7.43 0.73 -18.90
CA ARG A 175 -8.70 1.20 -18.32
C ARG A 175 -8.67 1.15 -16.79
N PRO A 176 -9.48 1.97 -16.11
CA PRO A 176 -9.68 1.83 -14.67
C PRO A 176 -10.30 0.46 -14.34
N ILE A 177 -9.97 -0.05 -13.15
CA ILE A 177 -10.52 -1.28 -12.61
C ILE A 177 -11.82 -0.96 -11.87
N ASP A 178 -12.89 -1.67 -12.17
CA ASP A 178 -14.12 -1.64 -11.39
C ASP A 178 -14.06 -2.59 -10.18
N PHE A 179 -14.84 -2.28 -9.14
CA PHE A 179 -14.85 -3.08 -7.91
C PHE A 179 -15.29 -4.53 -8.13
N ALA A 180 -16.25 -4.79 -9.02
CA ALA A 180 -16.74 -6.14 -9.29
C ALA A 180 -15.65 -7.02 -9.93
N PHE A 181 -14.87 -6.46 -10.85
CA PHE A 181 -13.72 -7.13 -11.44
C PHE A 181 -12.63 -7.40 -10.40
N ALA A 182 -12.28 -6.40 -9.59
CA ALA A 182 -11.33 -6.57 -8.49
C ALA A 182 -11.76 -7.69 -7.53
N GLN A 183 -13.05 -7.69 -7.12
CA GLN A 183 -13.57 -8.63 -6.13
C GLN A 183 -13.57 -10.07 -6.66
N ARG A 184 -13.92 -10.26 -7.94
CA ARG A 184 -13.82 -11.55 -8.60
C ARG A 184 -12.36 -12.03 -8.64
N LYS A 185 -11.44 -11.18 -9.09
CA LYS A 185 -10.02 -11.54 -9.19
C LYS A 185 -9.38 -11.82 -7.84
N LEU A 186 -9.77 -11.12 -6.77
CA LEU A 186 -9.25 -11.39 -5.43
C LEU A 186 -9.45 -12.84 -4.99
N ARG A 187 -10.58 -13.45 -5.39
CA ARG A 187 -10.96 -14.83 -5.06
C ARG A 187 -10.30 -15.86 -5.96
N THR A 188 -10.09 -15.52 -7.24
CA THR A 188 -9.64 -16.47 -8.26
C THR A 188 -8.15 -16.41 -8.59
N ALA A 189 -7.47 -15.30 -8.27
CA ALA A 189 -6.08 -15.07 -8.68
C ALA A 189 -5.13 -16.10 -8.05
N LYS A 190 -4.35 -16.76 -8.90
CA LYS A 190 -3.29 -17.71 -8.53
C LYS A 190 -1.92 -17.03 -8.43
N SER A 191 -1.82 -15.81 -8.96
CA SER A 191 -0.64 -14.96 -8.98
C SER A 191 -1.01 -13.50 -8.72
N ASP A 192 -0.16 -12.76 -8.03
CA ASP A 192 -0.30 -11.33 -7.79
C ASP A 192 -0.04 -10.47 -9.04
N LYS A 193 0.36 -11.11 -10.15
CA LYS A 193 0.50 -10.47 -11.46
C LYS A 193 -0.81 -10.45 -12.27
N GLU A 194 -1.82 -11.24 -11.91
CA GLU A 194 -3.05 -11.30 -12.70
C GLU A 194 -3.87 -10.00 -12.63
N LEU A 195 -3.80 -9.30 -11.50
CA LEU A 195 -4.40 -7.99 -11.30
C LEU A 195 -3.73 -7.31 -10.11
N LEU A 196 -3.02 -6.21 -10.36
CA LEU A 196 -2.13 -5.62 -9.34
C LEU A 196 -2.89 -5.08 -8.12
N ILE A 197 -4.15 -4.67 -8.28
CA ILE A 197 -5.02 -4.21 -7.17
C ILE A 197 -5.23 -5.29 -6.09
N THR A 198 -5.07 -6.56 -6.42
CA THR A 198 -5.21 -7.67 -5.45
C THR A 198 -4.08 -7.73 -4.42
N ARG A 199 -3.02 -6.93 -4.61
CA ARG A 199 -1.93 -6.75 -3.64
C ARG A 199 -2.31 -5.84 -2.48
N VAL A 200 -3.39 -5.06 -2.59
CA VAL A 200 -3.92 -4.22 -1.50
C VAL A 200 -4.58 -5.12 -0.45
N GLN A 201 -4.41 -4.79 0.83
CA GLN A 201 -5.18 -5.39 1.92
C GLN A 201 -6.54 -4.70 1.99
N TRP A 202 -7.65 -5.43 1.96
CA TRP A 202 -8.98 -4.84 1.83
C TRP A 202 -9.68 -4.62 3.16
N ALA A 203 -9.22 -5.33 4.20
CA ALA A 203 -9.84 -5.41 5.51
C ALA A 203 -8.77 -5.40 6.61
N ALA A 204 -7.71 -4.59 6.47
CA ALA A 204 -6.59 -4.54 7.42
C ALA A 204 -7.08 -4.25 8.86
N HIS A 205 -8.15 -3.47 8.96
CA HIS A 205 -8.72 -3.01 10.23
C HIS A 205 -10.21 -3.34 10.35
N GLY A 206 -10.63 -4.53 9.91
CA GLY A 206 -12.00 -5.01 10.01
C GLY A 206 -12.78 -4.83 8.70
N GLU A 207 -13.29 -3.63 8.43
CA GLU A 207 -14.12 -3.37 7.22
C GLU A 207 -13.41 -2.52 6.15
N GLY A 208 -12.12 -2.22 6.34
CA GLY A 208 -11.36 -1.41 5.40
C GLY A 208 -9.89 -1.33 5.74
N SER A 209 -9.22 -0.42 5.04
CA SER A 209 -7.80 -0.13 5.20
C SER A 209 -7.58 1.38 5.26
N ASN A 210 -6.36 1.77 5.59
CA ASN A 210 -5.92 3.15 5.54
C ASN A 210 -5.30 3.45 4.18
N TYR A 211 -5.62 4.62 3.65
CA TYR A 211 -5.13 5.13 2.38
C TYR A 211 -4.52 6.50 2.63
N LEU A 212 -3.25 6.65 2.29
CA LEU A 212 -2.56 7.93 2.21
C LEU A 212 -2.81 8.51 0.82
N TYR A 213 -3.24 9.76 0.78
CA TYR A 213 -3.44 10.52 -0.45
C TYR A 213 -2.25 11.44 -0.70
N LEU A 214 -2.12 11.91 -1.93
CA LEU A 214 -0.96 12.66 -2.37
C LEU A 214 -0.84 14.04 -1.71
N ASP A 215 -1.94 14.62 -1.24
CA ASP A 215 -1.95 15.84 -0.43
C ASP A 215 -1.57 15.59 1.06
N GLY A 216 -1.20 14.36 1.41
CA GLY A 216 -0.73 13.98 2.75
C GLY A 216 -1.83 13.56 3.72
N HIS A 217 -3.12 13.69 3.38
CA HIS A 217 -4.16 13.22 4.29
C HIS A 217 -4.29 11.69 4.26
N VAL A 218 -4.77 11.12 5.37
CA VAL A 218 -4.98 9.67 5.51
C VAL A 218 -6.45 9.41 5.79
N ALA A 219 -7.08 8.54 5.00
CA ALA A 219 -8.48 8.18 5.20
C ALA A 219 -8.68 6.67 5.35
N ALA A 220 -9.66 6.35 6.20
CA ALA A 220 -10.26 5.04 6.37
C ALA A 220 -11.24 4.75 5.22
N ARG A 221 -10.94 3.80 4.34
CA ARG A 221 -11.83 3.45 3.21
C ARG A 221 -11.97 1.95 3.01
N THR A 222 -13.06 1.54 2.37
CA THR A 222 -13.15 0.23 1.72
C THR A 222 -12.57 0.34 0.32
N LEU A 223 -12.04 -0.76 -0.25
CA LEU A 223 -11.57 -0.71 -1.65
C LEU A 223 -12.70 -0.33 -2.63
N GLY A 224 -13.94 -0.75 -2.35
CA GLY A 224 -15.08 -0.39 -3.19
C GLY A 224 -15.34 1.12 -3.25
N GLN A 225 -15.07 1.85 -2.16
CA GLN A 225 -15.16 3.31 -2.15
C GLN A 225 -14.08 3.95 -3.04
N THR A 226 -12.86 3.39 -3.08
CA THR A 226 -11.75 3.97 -3.85
C THR A 226 -11.81 3.68 -5.35
N LEU A 227 -12.64 2.71 -5.76
CA LEU A 227 -12.85 2.28 -7.15
C LEU A 227 -14.20 2.75 -7.74
N LYS A 228 -14.89 3.68 -7.09
CA LYS A 228 -16.13 4.23 -7.61
C LYS A 228 -15.86 5.06 -8.87
N ALA A 229 -16.73 4.96 -9.88
CA ALA A 229 -16.51 5.63 -11.15
C ALA A 229 -16.67 7.17 -11.07
N ASP A 230 -17.53 7.64 -10.18
CA ASP A 230 -17.79 9.08 -9.93
C ASP A 230 -16.76 9.73 -8.99
N ASP A 231 -16.00 8.92 -8.25
CA ASP A 231 -14.91 9.36 -7.37
C ASP A 231 -13.77 8.33 -7.41
N TYR A 232 -13.09 8.23 -8.56
CA TYR A 232 -12.05 7.24 -8.77
C TYR A 232 -10.72 7.70 -8.16
N GLN A 233 -10.21 6.96 -7.16
CA GLN A 233 -9.14 7.47 -6.30
C GLN A 233 -7.73 6.96 -6.65
N TRP A 234 -7.59 6.25 -7.78
CA TRP A 234 -6.30 5.71 -8.24
C TRP A 234 -5.66 6.55 -9.37
N GLY A 235 -6.31 7.66 -9.73
CA GLY A 235 -5.88 8.65 -10.72
C GLY A 235 -6.83 8.76 -11.90
N ASP A 236 -6.91 9.95 -12.50
CA ASP A 236 -7.79 10.24 -13.64
C ASP A 236 -7.28 9.60 -14.93
N ARG A 237 -5.96 9.42 -15.01
CA ARG A 237 -5.22 8.72 -16.06
C ARG A 237 -4.01 8.01 -15.47
N PHE A 238 -3.32 7.22 -16.29
CA PHE A 238 -1.98 6.74 -15.94
C PHE A 238 -0.96 7.84 -16.21
N TYR A 239 -0.39 8.44 -15.17
CA TYR A 239 0.57 9.55 -15.23
C TYR A 239 1.97 9.13 -15.68
N PRO A 240 2.54 8.01 -15.20
CA PRO A 240 3.91 7.65 -15.56
C PRO A 240 4.07 7.35 -17.05
N VAL A 241 5.11 7.92 -17.64
CA VAL A 241 5.52 7.62 -19.01
C VAL A 241 6.44 6.40 -19.00
N ASN A 242 6.16 5.40 -19.83
CA ASN A 242 6.95 4.19 -19.90
C ASN A 242 8.29 4.43 -20.64
N MET A 243 9.38 3.81 -20.19
CA MET A 243 10.66 3.85 -20.91
C MET A 243 10.59 2.98 -22.17
N LYS A 244 11.48 3.26 -23.14
CA LYS A 244 11.65 2.39 -24.32
C LYS A 244 12.01 0.98 -23.80
N HIS A 245 11.15 -0.01 -24.06
CA HIS A 245 11.20 -1.42 -23.59
C HIS A 245 10.56 -1.76 -22.22
N ALA A 246 9.74 -0.88 -21.63
CA ALA A 246 9.00 -1.21 -20.41
C ALA A 246 8.11 -2.47 -20.57
N ARG A 247 8.00 -3.26 -19.50
CA ARG A 247 7.18 -4.49 -19.51
C ARG A 247 5.73 -4.16 -19.15
N CYS A 248 4.80 -4.78 -19.87
CA CYS A 248 3.38 -4.69 -19.53
C CYS A 248 3.05 -5.80 -18.52
N GLU A 249 2.61 -5.43 -17.31
CA GLU A 249 2.09 -6.35 -16.28
C GLU A 249 0.66 -5.97 -15.87
#